data_AF-A0A5C7T9Q2-F1
#
_entry.id   AF-A0A5C7T9Q2-F1
#
_cell.length_a   1.000
_cell.length_b   1.000
_cell.length_c   1.000
_cell.angle_alpha   90.00
_cell.angle_beta   90.00
_cell.angle_gamma   90.00
#
_symmetry.space_group_name_H-M   'P 1'
#
loop_
_entity.id
_entity.type
_entity.pdbx_description
1 polymer ?
#
loop_
_entity_poly.entity_id
_entity_poly.type
_entity_poly.pdbx_seq_one_letter_code
_entity_poly.pdbx_strand_id
1 'polypeptide(L)' 'EAAVVMKLGRNFDKVRRVLQRLGLAERAHYVERATMHNQQIVPLDQVDPLASPYFSMILVPGEKWRG' A
#
# COMPACT_ATOMS: atom_id res chain seq x y z
N GLU A 1 -5.43 13.81 4.43
CA GLU A 1 -6.20 12.56 4.64
C GLU A 1 -5.34 11.31 4.55
N ALA A 2 -5.52 10.42 5.52
CA ALA A 2 -4.92 9.08 5.58
C ALA A 2 -5.90 8.03 5.02
N ALA A 3 -5.39 6.95 4.45
CA ALA A 3 -6.21 5.83 4.00
C ALA A 3 -5.47 4.50 4.11
N VAL A 4 -6.24 3.42 4.27
CA VAL A 4 -5.74 2.04 4.24
C VAL A 4 -6.62 1.22 3.31
N VAL A 5 -6.01 0.45 2.42
CA VAL A 5 -6.70 -0.53 1.56
C VAL A 5 -6.14 -1.91 1.85
N MET A 6 -6.96 -2.77 2.47
CA MET A 6 -6.57 -4.13 2.85
C MET A 6 -7.05 -5.18 1.83
N LYS A 7 -6.49 -6.39 1.92
CA LYS A 7 -6.91 -7.56 1.13
C LYS A 7 -6.78 -7.29 -0.37
N LEU A 8 -5.58 -6.85 -0.78
CA LEU A 8 -5.35 -6.37 -2.15
C LEU A 8 -5.54 -7.47 -3.18
N GLY A 9 -4.89 -8.63 -3.01
CA GLY A 9 -5.00 -9.77 -3.93
C GLY A 9 -5.06 -9.35 -5.40
N ARG A 10 -6.05 -9.87 -6.15
CA ARG A 10 -6.30 -9.52 -7.56
C ARG A 10 -6.66 -8.04 -7.83
N ASN A 11 -6.99 -7.26 -6.80
CA ASN A 11 -7.37 -5.85 -6.93
C ASN A 11 -6.16 -4.90 -6.86
N PHE A 12 -4.96 -5.40 -6.57
CA PHE A 12 -3.75 -4.57 -6.41
C PHE A 12 -3.61 -3.53 -7.53
N ASP A 13 -3.63 -3.98 -8.79
CA ASP A 13 -3.46 -3.09 -9.94
C ASP A 13 -4.58 -2.06 -10.09
N LYS A 14 -5.82 -2.44 -9.74
CA LYS A 14 -6.94 -1.51 -9.76
C LYS A 14 -6.74 -0.41 -8.73
N VAL A 15 -6.35 -0.77 -7.50
CA VAL A 15 -6.11 0.19 -6.42
C VAL A 15 -4.93 1.09 -6.75
N ARG A 16 -3.81 0.52 -7.24
CA ARG A 16 -2.64 1.27 -7.67
C ARG A 16 -2.98 2.34 -8.71
N ARG A 17 -3.76 1.98 -9.74
CA ARG A 17 -4.22 2.96 -10.76
C ARG A 17 -5.10 4.06 -10.18
N VAL A 18 -5.98 3.74 -9.24
CA VAL A 18 -6.80 4.75 -8.56
C VAL A 18 -5.92 5.71 -7.78
N LEU A 19 -4.96 5.20 -7.00
CA LEU A 19 -4.03 6.04 -6.24
C LEU A 19 -3.15 6.91 -7.14
N GLN A 20 -2.71 6.40 -8.29
CA GLN A 20 -1.99 7.20 -9.30
C GLN A 20 -2.85 8.35 -9.82
N ARG A 21 -4.11 8.08 -10.19
CA ARG A 21 -5.04 9.13 -10.67
C ARG A 21 -5.35 10.18 -9.62
N LEU A 22 -5.31 9.82 -8.34
CA LEU A 22 -5.52 10.73 -7.22
C LEU A 22 -4.23 11.46 -6.80
N GLY A 23 -3.07 11.19 -7.42
CA GLY A 23 -1.78 11.75 -7.00
C GLY A 23 -1.31 11.25 -5.63
N LEU A 24 -1.83 10.11 -5.17
CA LEU A 24 -1.54 9.55 -3.85
C LEU A 24 -0.47 8.44 -3.89
N ALA A 25 -0.14 7.94 -5.09
CA ALA A 25 0.75 6.79 -5.25
C ALA A 25 2.17 7.03 -4.73
N GLU A 26 2.73 8.22 -4.93
CA GLU A 26 4.13 8.55 -4.56
C GLU A 26 4.40 8.44 -3.06
N ARG A 27 3.39 8.73 -2.24
CA ARG A 27 3.47 8.68 -0.78
C ARG A 27 2.84 7.42 -0.19
N ALA A 28 2.40 6.48 -1.03
CA ALA A 28 1.78 5.25 -0.60
C ALA A 28 2.84 4.15 -0.38
N HIS A 29 2.64 3.37 0.68
CA HIS A 29 3.46 2.19 0.97
C HIS A 29 2.64 0.93 0.81
N TYR A 30 3.27 -0.09 0.24
CA TYR A 30 2.78 -1.45 0.33
C TYR A 30 3.33 -2.12 1.57
N VAL A 31 2.46 -2.83 2.28
CA VAL A 31 2.80 -3.57 3.49
C VAL A 31 2.27 -4.98 3.35
N GLU A 32 3.14 -5.98 3.47
CA GLU A 32 2.74 -7.38 3.60
C GLU A 32 3.22 -7.98 4.90
N ARG A 33 2.44 -8.93 5.41
CA ARG A 33 2.75 -9.74 6.61
C ARG A 33 3.17 -8.85 7.79
N ALA A 34 2.47 -7.73 7.97
CA ALA A 34 2.73 -6.78 9.05
C ALA A 34 2.85 -7.51 10.39
N THR A 35 3.86 -7.13 11.18
CA THR A 35 4.24 -7.71 12.49
C THR A 35 4.68 -9.18 12.48
N MET A 36 4.81 -9.82 11.30
CA MET A 36 5.35 -11.17 11.16
C MET A 36 6.85 -11.14 10.85
N HIS A 37 7.55 -12.27 11.04
CA HIS A 37 8.99 -12.40 10.84
C HIS A 37 9.49 -11.98 9.44
N ASN A 38 8.65 -12.13 8.41
CA ASN A 38 8.93 -11.81 7.02
C ASN A 38 8.11 -10.61 6.51
N GLN A 39 7.83 -9.64 7.38
CA GLN A 39 7.22 -8.37 6.98
C GLN A 39 8.01 -7.69 5.87
N GLN A 40 7.31 -7.13 4.89
CA GLN A 40 7.89 -6.18 3.92
C GLN A 40 7.11 -4.88 3.94
N ILE A 41 7.83 -3.76 3.96
CA ILE A 41 7.28 -2.41 3.77
C ILE A 41 8.09 -1.76 2.67
N VAL A 42 7.45 -1.53 1.52
CA VAL A 42 8.13 -0.96 0.34
C VAL A 42 7.28 0.15 -0.28
N PRO A 43 7.91 1.10 -1.00
CA PRO A 43 7.18 2.04 -1.85
C PRO A 43 6.23 1.30 -2.83
N LEU A 44 5.04 1.87 -3.08
CA LEU A 44 4.02 1.23 -3.91
C LEU A 44 4.50 0.93 -5.34
N ASP A 45 5.44 1.70 -5.87
CA ASP A 45 6.02 1.56 -7.21
C ASP A 45 7.08 0.46 -7.31
N GLN A 46 7.58 -0.05 -6.19
CA GLN A 46 8.59 -1.12 -6.13
C GLN A 46 7.99 -2.52 -5.96
N VAL A 47 6.66 -2.62 -5.92
CA VAL A 47 5.96 -3.90 -5.74
C VAL A 47 5.74 -4.60 -7.08
N ASP A 48 6.16 -5.86 -7.17
CA ASP A 48 5.69 -6.75 -8.23
C ASP A 48 4.21 -7.12 -7.97
N PRO A 49 3.27 -6.75 -8.87
CA PRO A 49 1.85 -7.05 -8.72
C PRO A 49 1.53 -8.54 -8.59
N LEU A 50 2.37 -9.41 -9.16
CA LEU A 50 2.16 -10.87 -9.15
C LEU A 50 2.62 -11.52 -7.85
N ALA A 51 3.39 -10.81 -7.02
CA ALA A 51 3.97 -11.34 -5.80
C ALA A 51 3.11 -11.13 -4.54
N SER A 52 2.02 -10.35 -4.61
CA SER A 52 1.30 -9.89 -3.42
C SER A 52 0.60 -11.02 -2.65
N PRO A 53 1.05 -11.41 -1.43
CA PRO A 53 0.40 -12.42 -0.62
C PRO A 53 -0.97 -11.96 -0.09
N TYR A 54 -1.72 -12.91 0.47
CA TYR A 54 -3.06 -12.68 1.04
C TYR A 54 -3.07 -11.58 2.12
N PHE A 55 -2.08 -11.59 3.01
CA PHE A 55 -1.90 -10.57 4.05
C PHE A 55 -1.11 -9.38 3.52
N SER A 56 -1.79 -8.54 2.74
CA SER A 56 -1.23 -7.33 2.15
C SER A 56 -2.20 -6.14 2.24
N MET A 57 -1.63 -4.94 2.34
CA MET A 57 -2.35 -3.67 2.37
C MET A 57 -1.54 -2.54 1.73
N ILE A 58 -2.24 -1.49 1.27
CA ILE A 58 -1.62 -0.21 0.91
C ILE A 58 -1.96 0.79 2.00
N LEU A 59 -0.93 1.46 2.51
CA LEU A 59 -1.02 2.54 3.48
C LEU A 59 -0.71 3.87 2.79
N VAL A 60 -1.64 4.82 2.92
CA VAL A 60 -1.48 6.21 2.48
C VAL A 60 -1.43 7.06 3.76
N PRO A 61 -0.24 7.51 4.21
CA PRO A 61 -0.09 8.23 5.48
C PRO A 61 -0.94 9.50 5.54
N GLY A 62 -1.30 9.97 6.74
CA GLY A 62 -1.91 11.30 6.88
C GLY A 62 -0.87 12.41 6.73
N GLU A 63 -1.34 13.65 6.78
CA GLU A 63 -0.45 14.75 7.15
C GLU A 63 0.14 14.47 8.53
N LYS A 64 1.39 14.85 8.75
CA LYS A 64 2.03 14.69 10.06
C LYS A 64 1.23 15.49 11.09
N TRP A 65 0.78 14.82 12.16
CA TRP A 65 0.13 15.49 13.28
C TRP A 65 1.08 16.56 13.86
N ARG A 66 0.56 17.78 14.04
CA ARG A 66 1.37 18.97 14.41
C ARG A 66 1.27 19.37 15.88
N GLY A 67 0.53 18.62 16.70
CA GLY A 67 0.10 19.07 18.02
C GLY A 67 -1.32 19.60 17.94
#